data_AF-A0A2D5MU36-F1
#
_entry.id   AF-A0A2D5MU36-F1
#
_cell.length_a   1.000
_cell.length_b   1.000
_cell.length_c   1.000
_cell.angle_alpha   90.00
_cell.angle_beta   90.00
_cell.angle_gamma   90.00
#
_symmetry.space_group_name_H-M   'P 1'
#
loop_
_entity.id
_entity.type
_entity.pdbx_description
1 polymer ?
#
loop_
_entity_poly.entity_id
_entity_poly.type
_entity_poly.pdbx_seq_one_letter_code
_entity_poly.pdbx_strand_id
1 'polypeptide(L)'
;MVTAKRGYLHVLLVYQLPSFSSEHLDSSSIQSLSLIGNVHRRRWRWNPFDSELEMVQVSPTVWQVSLPVMGIQPPEVTGCYSIRFVVNHSPQNQLKFNVFESDIGEDLQWPLEQTKDGSGLHNINFKSKVSQVITFEVDTKDMRLKLTPSAGVDAVEAVTTFSSYQLNGFVWDSLNMFEKFDPRIKGRDFERKSDILWTIDVPLLKNGGIDFRADGVYQFLISANQEEDFGFSALNDGKGSLVQGTGFGSSHGTSFHSGCTVRVYEDAVYRFSLINPMSPSPTVSIEYLDNKQASGKSPELLNERTSYQLLGSIFDQNQFDPTDPAREMHPVAGTSNLGMVTHVKAGFHVVNIGISAELFLDTMGLGCWLDHESSQPQKSLQCTTWHGKPHELNICFELDKDSTLEFIFDPSTDRLTIDVVEGDAFLKAVDSINSLSLVGSFDSPMSAWEPTSVLNIMNPLGPGRFERILELEAGKTYNYKYVANSSPWALVYADYELDCKGYDFAGSNPSSADPSLSDLNLFGQLTSHGNPPALEFTPTHSGCYRFYADLIVGGYSVMPF
;
A
#
# COMPACT_ATOMS: atom_id res chain seq x y z
N MET A 1 22.93 -49.57 -17.19
CA MET A 1 23.34 -48.65 -16.11
C MET A 1 23.97 -47.43 -16.74
N VAL A 2 23.16 -46.39 -16.98
CA VAL A 2 23.63 -45.08 -17.44
C VAL A 2 23.13 -44.10 -16.40
N THR A 3 24.01 -43.71 -15.48
CA THR A 3 23.75 -42.67 -14.49
C THR A 3 23.79 -41.32 -15.18
N ALA A 4 22.61 -40.80 -15.49
CA ALA A 4 22.43 -39.40 -15.87
C ALA A 4 22.72 -38.52 -14.65
N LYS A 5 23.75 -37.66 -14.78
CA LYS A 5 24.04 -36.58 -13.83
C LYS A 5 22.80 -35.67 -13.75
N ARG A 6 22.17 -35.62 -12.58
CA ARG A 6 21.25 -34.53 -12.25
C ARG A 6 22.08 -33.23 -12.23
N GLY A 7 21.86 -32.38 -13.23
CA GLY A 7 22.24 -30.99 -13.15
C GLY A 7 21.44 -30.36 -12.02
N TYR A 8 22.13 -29.82 -11.02
CA TYR A 8 21.52 -28.89 -10.08
C TYR A 8 21.14 -27.65 -10.90
N LEU A 9 19.84 -27.49 -11.21
CA LEU A 9 19.32 -26.16 -11.50
C LEU A 9 19.58 -25.33 -10.24
N HIS A 10 20.37 -24.26 -10.37
CA HIS A 10 20.35 -23.18 -9.40
C HIS A 10 18.90 -22.70 -9.32
N VAL A 11 18.20 -23.06 -8.25
CA VAL A 11 16.93 -22.42 -7.91
C VAL A 11 17.29 -20.96 -7.64
N LEU A 12 16.80 -20.05 -8.48
CA LEU A 12 16.94 -18.61 -8.25
C LEU A 12 16.37 -18.32 -6.85
N LEU A 13 17.23 -17.96 -5.90
CA LEU A 13 16.85 -17.55 -4.53
C LEU A 13 16.39 -16.08 -4.48
N VAL A 14 16.07 -15.50 -5.64
CA VAL A 14 15.84 -14.07 -5.84
C VAL A 14 14.35 -13.78 -5.89
N TYR A 15 13.93 -12.73 -5.22
CA TYR A 15 12.58 -12.18 -5.38
C TYR A 15 12.62 -11.05 -6.41
N GLN A 16 11.89 -11.20 -7.51
CA GLN A 16 11.84 -10.20 -8.57
C GLN A 16 10.82 -9.12 -8.22
N LEU A 17 11.18 -7.87 -8.44
CA LEU A 17 10.25 -6.74 -8.39
C LEU A 17 9.49 -6.65 -9.72
N PRO A 18 8.29 -6.05 -9.73
CA PRO A 18 7.47 -6.04 -10.93
C PRO A 18 8.12 -5.27 -12.09
N SER A 19 8.06 -5.87 -13.28
CA SER A 19 8.54 -5.27 -14.52
C SER A 19 7.65 -5.69 -15.68
N PHE A 20 7.19 -4.72 -16.46
CA PHE A 20 6.31 -4.94 -17.61
C PHE A 20 6.75 -4.08 -18.79
N SER A 21 6.28 -4.38 -20.00
CA SER A 21 6.47 -3.45 -21.12
C SER A 21 5.46 -2.30 -21.06
N SER A 22 5.85 -1.12 -21.53
CA SER A 22 4.90 -0.01 -21.70
C SER A 22 3.77 -0.38 -22.67
N GLU A 23 4.10 -1.12 -23.73
CA GLU A 23 3.11 -1.63 -24.71
C GLU A 23 2.01 -2.47 -24.04
N HIS A 24 2.35 -3.26 -23.03
CA HIS A 24 1.37 -4.06 -22.30
C HIS A 24 0.40 -3.15 -21.53
N LEU A 25 0.92 -2.25 -20.69
CA LEU A 25 0.11 -1.34 -19.87
C LEU A 25 -0.76 -0.41 -20.72
N ASP A 26 -0.27 0.01 -21.88
CA ASP A 26 -0.95 0.92 -22.80
C ASP A 26 -1.83 0.20 -23.83
N SER A 27 -1.87 -1.13 -23.80
CA SER A 27 -2.66 -1.92 -24.76
C SER A 27 -4.16 -1.59 -24.63
N SER A 28 -4.78 -1.33 -25.78
CA SER A 28 -6.24 -1.17 -25.90
C SER A 28 -6.99 -2.51 -25.84
N SER A 29 -6.28 -3.63 -26.01
CA SER A 29 -6.80 -4.99 -25.84
C SER A 29 -6.53 -5.52 -24.43
N ILE A 30 -7.43 -6.34 -23.90
CA ILE A 30 -7.22 -7.03 -22.61
C ILE A 30 -6.24 -8.18 -22.85
N GLN A 31 -5.00 -7.99 -22.41
CA GLN A 31 -3.89 -8.94 -22.48
C GLN A 31 -3.65 -9.63 -21.13
N SER A 32 -3.97 -8.97 -20.02
CA SER A 32 -4.00 -9.57 -18.69
C SER A 32 -5.15 -8.99 -17.86
N LEU A 33 -5.56 -9.75 -16.84
CA LEU A 33 -6.56 -9.34 -15.87
C LEU A 33 -6.12 -9.77 -14.48
N SER A 34 -5.85 -8.81 -13.60
CA SER A 34 -5.48 -9.06 -12.21
C SER A 34 -6.68 -8.94 -11.31
N LEU A 35 -6.97 -9.96 -10.51
CA LEU A 35 -7.92 -9.87 -9.41
C LEU A 35 -7.17 -9.32 -8.20
N ILE A 36 -7.45 -8.10 -7.78
CA ILE A 36 -6.84 -7.51 -6.57
C ILE A 36 -7.88 -7.41 -5.46
N GLY A 37 -7.43 -7.54 -4.22
CA GLY A 37 -8.29 -7.41 -3.05
C GLY A 37 -7.89 -8.26 -1.87
N ASN A 38 -8.59 -8.08 -0.75
CA ASN A 38 -8.32 -8.77 0.50
C ASN A 38 -8.69 -10.27 0.50
N VAL A 39 -9.08 -10.82 -0.65
CA VAL A 39 -9.24 -12.27 -0.89
C VAL A 39 -7.89 -13.00 -0.95
N HIS A 40 -6.80 -12.29 -1.22
CA HIS A 40 -5.45 -12.87 -1.30
C HIS A 40 -4.72 -12.80 0.03
N ARG A 41 -3.96 -13.86 0.34
CA ARG A 41 -3.09 -13.97 1.51
C ARG A 41 -1.67 -13.48 1.23
N ARG A 42 -1.55 -12.39 0.48
CA ARG A 42 -0.27 -11.81 0.08
C ARG A 42 -0.16 -10.42 0.69
N ARG A 43 1.08 -9.99 0.91
CA ARG A 43 1.33 -8.60 1.27
C ARG A 43 0.77 -7.70 0.17
N TRP A 44 1.15 -7.96 -1.08
CA TRP A 44 0.85 -7.10 -2.22
C TRP A 44 -0.53 -7.30 -2.85
N ARG A 45 -1.50 -7.78 -2.08
CA ARG A 45 -2.85 -8.15 -2.56
C ARG A 45 -3.65 -7.04 -3.26
N TRP A 46 -3.32 -5.77 -3.01
CA TRP A 46 -3.90 -4.60 -3.69
C TRP A 46 -3.00 -3.99 -4.77
N ASN A 47 -1.76 -4.48 -4.93
CA ASN A 47 -0.83 -4.02 -5.92
C ASN A 47 -1.09 -4.74 -7.26
N PRO A 48 -1.51 -4.03 -8.32
CA PRO A 48 -1.85 -4.66 -9.58
C PRO A 48 -0.65 -5.27 -10.27
N PHE A 49 0.58 -4.92 -9.91
CA PHE A 49 1.79 -5.39 -10.57
C PHE A 49 2.31 -6.74 -10.04
N ASP A 50 1.71 -7.31 -8.99
CA ASP A 50 2.03 -8.67 -8.54
C ASP A 50 1.42 -9.69 -9.51
N SER A 51 2.26 -10.31 -10.34
CA SER A 51 1.84 -11.28 -11.37
C SER A 51 1.08 -12.48 -10.80
N GLU A 52 1.21 -12.73 -9.51
CA GLU A 52 0.53 -13.86 -8.85
C GLU A 52 -0.92 -13.55 -8.50
N LEU A 53 -1.38 -12.33 -8.78
CA LEU A 53 -2.79 -11.92 -8.72
C LEU A 53 -3.50 -12.09 -10.08
N GLU A 54 -2.78 -12.53 -11.11
CA GLU A 54 -3.33 -12.72 -12.46
C GLU A 54 -4.37 -13.85 -12.49
N MET A 55 -5.43 -13.59 -13.25
CA MET A 55 -6.41 -14.59 -13.64
C MET A 55 -5.91 -15.37 -14.86
N VAL A 56 -6.31 -16.63 -14.95
CA VAL A 56 -5.98 -17.48 -16.10
C VAL A 56 -7.03 -17.30 -17.18
N GLN A 57 -6.61 -16.99 -18.41
CA GLN A 57 -7.51 -16.98 -19.56
C GLN A 57 -7.90 -18.43 -19.93
N VAL A 58 -9.16 -18.79 -19.74
CA VAL A 58 -9.69 -20.14 -20.04
C VAL A 58 -10.42 -20.21 -21.37
N SER A 59 -10.80 -19.07 -21.94
CA SER A 59 -11.30 -18.92 -23.30
C SER A 59 -10.99 -17.52 -23.83
N PRO A 60 -11.21 -17.19 -25.11
CA PRO A 60 -10.85 -15.89 -25.68
C PRO A 60 -11.36 -14.66 -24.91
N THR A 61 -12.49 -14.78 -24.19
CA THR A 61 -13.06 -13.67 -23.41
C THR A 61 -13.24 -13.99 -21.93
N VAL A 62 -12.96 -15.24 -21.50
CA VAL A 62 -13.22 -15.67 -20.13
C VAL A 62 -11.93 -15.86 -19.37
N TRP A 63 -11.84 -15.18 -18.24
CA TRP A 63 -10.73 -15.21 -17.29
C TRP A 63 -11.21 -15.81 -15.98
N GLN A 64 -10.40 -16.67 -15.35
CA GLN A 64 -10.80 -17.40 -14.16
C GLN A 64 -9.67 -17.52 -13.14
N VAL A 65 -10.04 -17.44 -11.85
CA VAL A 65 -9.20 -17.87 -10.74
C VAL A 65 -10.07 -18.48 -9.63
N SER A 66 -9.54 -19.46 -8.90
CA SER A 66 -10.22 -20.06 -7.75
C SER A 66 -9.39 -19.82 -6.49
N LEU A 67 -9.97 -19.15 -5.49
CA LEU A 67 -9.26 -18.77 -4.27
C LEU A 67 -9.97 -19.31 -3.02
N PRO A 68 -9.21 -19.79 -2.02
CA PRO A 68 -9.78 -20.13 -0.72
C PRO A 68 -10.10 -18.85 0.06
N VAL A 69 -11.34 -18.73 0.51
CA VAL A 69 -11.80 -17.67 1.40
C VAL A 69 -12.20 -18.26 2.75
N MET A 70 -11.96 -17.52 3.82
CA MET A 70 -12.48 -17.86 5.14
C MET A 70 -13.92 -17.39 5.32
N GLY A 71 -14.68 -18.14 6.12
CA GLY A 71 -15.99 -17.70 6.58
C GLY A 71 -15.92 -16.70 7.72
N ILE A 72 -17.06 -16.12 8.07
CA ILE A 72 -17.22 -15.34 9.30
C ILE A 72 -16.90 -16.22 10.51
N GLN A 73 -15.92 -15.80 11.30
CA GLN A 73 -15.56 -16.42 12.58
C GLN A 73 -15.63 -15.36 13.70
N PRO A 74 -16.17 -15.71 14.88
CA PRO A 74 -16.09 -14.83 16.04
C PRO A 74 -14.62 -14.61 16.47
N PRO A 75 -14.24 -13.39 16.90
CA PRO A 75 -15.03 -12.16 16.93
C PRO A 75 -14.95 -11.40 15.58
N GLU A 76 -15.92 -11.60 14.68
CA GLU A 76 -16.26 -10.82 13.47
C GLU A 76 -15.13 -10.20 12.58
N VAL A 77 -13.91 -10.74 12.57
CA VAL A 77 -12.81 -10.19 11.73
C VAL A 77 -12.76 -10.77 10.33
N THR A 78 -13.24 -12.00 10.19
CA THR A 78 -12.93 -12.82 9.03
C THR A 78 -14.14 -12.88 8.10
N GLY A 79 -13.90 -13.09 6.81
CA GLY A 79 -14.99 -13.37 5.88
C GLY A 79 -15.69 -12.16 5.26
N CYS A 80 -15.22 -10.93 5.47
CA CYS A 80 -15.61 -9.75 4.68
C CYS A 80 -14.57 -9.50 3.59
N TYR A 81 -15.00 -9.42 2.34
CA TYR A 81 -14.12 -9.30 1.19
C TYR A 81 -14.48 -8.12 0.31
N SER A 82 -13.45 -7.43 -0.17
CA SER A 82 -13.52 -6.37 -1.17
C SER A 82 -12.53 -6.70 -2.28
N ILE A 83 -12.99 -6.67 -3.53
CA ILE A 83 -12.17 -6.93 -4.71
C ILE A 83 -12.46 -5.95 -5.83
N ARG A 84 -11.51 -5.85 -6.77
CA ARG A 84 -11.71 -5.26 -8.09
C ARG A 84 -10.74 -5.88 -9.09
N PHE A 85 -10.87 -5.53 -10.36
CA PHE A 85 -9.96 -6.02 -11.39
C PHE A 85 -9.15 -4.90 -12.01
N VAL A 86 -7.93 -5.22 -12.41
CA VAL A 86 -7.06 -4.30 -13.15
C VAL A 86 -6.69 -4.94 -14.48
N VAL A 87 -6.89 -4.19 -15.56
CA VAL A 87 -6.60 -4.64 -16.92
C VAL A 87 -5.17 -4.25 -17.29
N ASN A 88 -4.41 -5.21 -17.80
CA ASN A 88 -3.03 -5.02 -18.27
C ASN A 88 -2.09 -4.41 -17.22
N HIS A 89 -2.35 -4.66 -15.94
CA HIS A 89 -1.67 -4.02 -14.81
C HIS A 89 -1.67 -2.48 -14.83
N SER A 90 -2.56 -1.84 -15.59
CA SER A 90 -2.63 -0.38 -15.66
C SER A 90 -3.47 0.16 -14.50
N PRO A 91 -2.89 0.92 -13.54
CA PRO A 91 -3.64 1.50 -12.41
C PRO A 91 -4.81 2.40 -12.84
N GLN A 92 -4.73 2.92 -14.07
CA GLN A 92 -5.70 3.81 -14.70
C GLN A 92 -6.79 3.04 -15.48
N ASN A 93 -6.77 1.70 -15.44
CA ASN A 93 -7.71 0.84 -16.13
C ASN A 93 -8.24 -0.25 -15.19
N GLN A 94 -9.19 0.15 -14.35
CA GLN A 94 -9.79 -0.73 -13.34
C GLN A 94 -11.22 -1.07 -13.71
N LEU A 95 -11.65 -2.29 -13.37
CA LEU A 95 -13.04 -2.72 -13.49
C LEU A 95 -13.67 -2.79 -12.11
N LYS A 96 -14.74 -2.02 -11.94
CA LYS A 96 -15.53 -1.87 -10.72
C LYS A 96 -17.02 -2.05 -11.02
N PHE A 97 -17.85 -1.96 -9.99
CA PHE A 97 -19.29 -2.21 -10.08
C PHE A 97 -20.10 -0.94 -9.78
N ASN A 98 -21.14 -0.67 -10.56
CA ASN A 98 -22.08 0.42 -10.29
C ASN A 98 -23.26 -0.07 -9.45
N VAL A 99 -23.17 0.14 -8.13
CA VAL A 99 -24.20 -0.26 -7.17
C VAL A 99 -25.52 0.52 -7.30
N PHE A 100 -25.52 1.64 -8.01
CA PHE A 100 -26.69 2.51 -8.13
C PHE A 100 -27.62 2.14 -9.28
N GLU A 101 -27.09 1.40 -10.26
CA GLU A 101 -27.80 1.06 -11.50
C GLU A 101 -27.98 -0.45 -11.68
N SER A 102 -27.44 -1.26 -10.77
CA SER A 102 -27.40 -2.71 -10.90
C SER A 102 -27.87 -3.41 -9.62
N ASP A 103 -28.74 -4.40 -9.80
CA ASP A 103 -29.11 -5.35 -8.75
C ASP A 103 -28.27 -6.63 -8.87
N ILE A 104 -27.78 -7.12 -7.73
CA ILE A 104 -27.11 -8.42 -7.66
C ILE A 104 -28.18 -9.48 -7.41
N GLY A 105 -28.52 -10.23 -8.46
CA GLY A 105 -29.45 -11.36 -8.36
C GLY A 105 -28.86 -12.54 -7.58
N GLU A 106 -29.69 -13.57 -7.37
CA GLU A 106 -29.32 -14.81 -6.64
C GLU A 106 -28.12 -15.56 -7.25
N ASP A 107 -27.78 -15.27 -8.51
CA ASP A 107 -26.68 -15.90 -9.25
C ASP A 107 -25.28 -15.31 -8.98
N LEU A 108 -25.17 -14.32 -8.08
CA LEU A 108 -23.90 -13.66 -7.72
C LEU A 108 -23.13 -13.17 -8.96
N GLN A 109 -23.79 -12.30 -9.74
CA GLN A 109 -23.23 -11.69 -10.94
C GLN A 109 -23.18 -10.17 -10.81
N TRP A 110 -22.03 -9.60 -11.15
CA TRP A 110 -21.79 -8.16 -11.15
C TRP A 110 -21.47 -7.68 -12.57
N PRO A 111 -22.26 -6.77 -13.14
CA PRO A 111 -21.83 -5.94 -14.27
C PRO A 111 -20.56 -5.18 -13.90
N LEU A 112 -19.59 -5.15 -14.80
CA LEU A 112 -18.32 -4.46 -14.60
C LEU A 112 -18.26 -3.24 -15.50
N GLU A 113 -17.86 -2.12 -14.91
CA GLU A 113 -17.63 -0.86 -15.59
C GLU A 113 -16.17 -0.46 -15.43
N GLN A 114 -15.59 0.05 -16.52
CA GLN A 114 -14.22 0.52 -16.55
C GLN A 114 -14.13 1.93 -15.96
N THR A 115 -13.10 2.18 -15.16
CA THR A 115 -12.85 3.48 -14.54
C THR A 115 -11.37 3.80 -14.45
N LYS A 116 -11.06 5.10 -14.56
CA LYS A 116 -9.71 5.64 -14.45
C LYS A 116 -9.36 6.00 -13.01
N ASP A 117 -10.25 6.71 -12.34
CA ASP A 117 -10.07 7.21 -10.98
C ASP A 117 -11.02 6.56 -9.96
N GLY A 118 -11.79 5.56 -10.34
CA GLY A 118 -12.68 4.87 -9.40
C GLY A 118 -13.95 5.64 -9.03
N SER A 119 -14.10 6.92 -9.42
CA SER A 119 -15.24 7.75 -9.07
C SER A 119 -16.55 7.15 -9.58
N GLY A 120 -17.62 7.26 -8.79
CA GLY A 120 -18.95 6.78 -9.14
C GLY A 120 -19.15 5.26 -9.12
N LEU A 121 -18.10 4.47 -8.89
CA LEU A 121 -18.15 3.01 -8.85
C LEU A 121 -17.65 2.46 -7.51
N HIS A 122 -18.03 1.21 -7.21
CA HIS A 122 -17.69 0.49 -5.99
C HIS A 122 -16.80 -0.71 -6.29
N ASN A 123 -15.94 -1.05 -5.34
CA ASN A 123 -15.41 -2.42 -5.32
C ASN A 123 -16.55 -3.42 -5.16
N ILE A 124 -16.29 -4.65 -5.58
CA ILE A 124 -17.20 -5.76 -5.39
C ILE A 124 -17.00 -6.26 -3.96
N ASN A 125 -17.99 -5.97 -3.12
CA ASN A 125 -17.96 -6.31 -1.70
C ASN A 125 -18.89 -7.50 -1.42
N PHE A 126 -18.41 -8.47 -0.64
CA PHE A 126 -19.21 -9.63 -0.25
C PHE A 126 -18.76 -10.21 1.08
N LYS A 127 -19.61 -11.02 1.70
CA LYS A 127 -19.30 -11.82 2.88
C LYS A 127 -19.36 -13.29 2.56
N SER A 128 -18.43 -14.08 3.09
CA SER A 128 -18.51 -15.55 3.08
C SER A 128 -18.97 -16.04 4.45
N LYS A 129 -20.07 -16.78 4.51
CA LYS A 129 -20.62 -17.32 5.77
C LYS A 129 -19.83 -18.53 6.29
N VAL A 130 -19.12 -19.22 5.40
CA VAL A 130 -18.30 -20.40 5.70
C VAL A 130 -16.96 -20.33 4.98
N SER A 131 -15.96 -21.04 5.48
CA SER A 131 -14.70 -21.19 4.75
C SER A 131 -14.91 -22.11 3.55
N GLN A 132 -14.50 -21.65 2.36
CA GLN A 132 -14.79 -22.32 1.09
C GLN A 132 -13.81 -21.88 0.01
N VAL A 133 -13.88 -22.51 -1.17
CA VAL A 133 -13.22 -22.00 -2.38
C VAL A 133 -14.27 -21.26 -3.21
N ILE A 134 -13.95 -20.06 -3.67
CA ILE A 134 -14.78 -19.33 -4.62
C ILE A 134 -14.04 -19.26 -5.95
N THR A 135 -14.73 -19.65 -7.02
CA THR A 135 -14.26 -19.40 -8.38
C THR A 135 -14.79 -18.04 -8.85
N PHE A 136 -13.87 -17.17 -9.24
CA PHE A 136 -14.12 -15.87 -9.84
C PHE A 136 -13.96 -16.03 -11.35
N GLU A 137 -15.01 -15.72 -12.10
CA GLU A 137 -15.02 -15.80 -13.56
C GLU A 137 -15.41 -14.44 -14.14
N VAL A 138 -14.57 -13.87 -14.98
CA VAL A 138 -14.85 -12.62 -15.69
C VAL A 138 -14.99 -12.91 -17.17
N ASP A 139 -16.15 -12.61 -17.74
CA ASP A 139 -16.35 -12.58 -19.19
C ASP A 139 -16.19 -11.15 -19.70
N THR A 140 -15.10 -10.88 -20.41
CA THR A 140 -14.77 -9.56 -20.96
C THR A 140 -15.58 -9.21 -22.20
N LYS A 141 -16.35 -10.15 -22.76
CA LYS A 141 -17.29 -9.86 -23.84
C LYS A 141 -18.53 -9.14 -23.31
N ASP A 142 -19.04 -9.61 -22.19
CA ASP A 142 -20.24 -9.09 -21.54
C ASP A 142 -19.89 -8.11 -20.40
N MET A 143 -18.60 -7.94 -20.11
CA MET A 143 -18.06 -7.17 -18.98
C MET A 143 -18.76 -7.53 -17.68
N ARG A 144 -18.63 -8.79 -17.26
CA ARG A 144 -19.36 -9.32 -16.10
C ARG A 144 -18.51 -10.29 -15.28
N LEU A 145 -18.55 -10.12 -13.96
CA LEU A 145 -18.05 -11.07 -12.99
C LEU A 145 -19.16 -12.03 -12.57
N LYS A 146 -18.81 -13.31 -12.40
CA LYS A 146 -19.61 -14.31 -11.69
C LYS A 146 -18.78 -14.95 -10.58
N LEU A 147 -19.39 -15.08 -9.39
CA LEU A 147 -18.83 -15.88 -8.30
C LEU A 147 -19.51 -17.25 -8.26
N THR A 148 -18.72 -18.32 -8.21
CA THR A 148 -19.21 -19.70 -8.01
C THR A 148 -18.64 -20.27 -6.72
N PRO A 149 -19.36 -20.19 -5.59
CA PRO A 149 -18.90 -20.68 -4.30
C PRO A 149 -19.01 -22.20 -4.19
N SER A 150 -17.99 -22.88 -3.66
CA SER A 150 -18.00 -24.34 -3.52
C SER A 150 -19.03 -24.85 -2.51
N ALA A 151 -19.48 -24.01 -1.57
CA ALA A 151 -20.52 -24.33 -0.59
C ALA A 151 -21.94 -23.92 -1.04
N GLY A 152 -22.11 -23.43 -2.27
CA GLY A 152 -23.39 -22.96 -2.81
C GLY A 152 -23.58 -21.44 -2.69
N VAL A 153 -24.49 -20.88 -3.49
CA VAL A 153 -24.70 -19.42 -3.60
C VAL A 153 -25.12 -18.77 -2.28
N ASP A 154 -25.94 -19.45 -1.47
CA ASP A 154 -26.42 -18.96 -0.17
C ASP A 154 -25.31 -18.76 0.88
N ALA A 155 -24.13 -19.35 0.64
CA ALA A 155 -22.96 -19.22 1.48
C ALA A 155 -22.24 -17.87 1.29
N VAL A 156 -22.60 -17.10 0.27
CA VAL A 156 -22.06 -15.77 -0.02
C VAL A 156 -23.18 -14.73 0.05
N GLU A 157 -22.88 -13.58 0.62
CA GLU A 157 -23.80 -12.44 0.72
C GLU A 157 -23.16 -11.23 0.04
N ALA A 158 -23.79 -10.70 -1.00
CA ALA A 158 -23.35 -9.45 -1.62
C ALA A 158 -23.56 -8.27 -0.67
N VAL A 159 -22.58 -7.38 -0.57
CA VAL A 159 -22.66 -6.17 0.25
C VAL A 159 -22.81 -4.98 -0.68
N THR A 160 -24.05 -4.48 -0.81
CA THR A 160 -24.40 -3.32 -1.65
C THR A 160 -24.87 -2.11 -0.86
N THR A 161 -25.01 -2.24 0.46
CA THR A 161 -25.42 -1.16 1.36
C THR A 161 -24.66 -1.24 2.68
N PHE A 162 -24.54 -0.10 3.36
CA PHE A 162 -23.85 0.02 4.65
C PHE A 162 -24.78 0.57 5.72
N SER A 163 -24.68 0.02 6.93
CA SER A 163 -25.51 0.40 8.08
C SER A 163 -24.77 1.31 9.07
N SER A 164 -23.46 1.44 8.93
CA SER A 164 -22.62 2.28 9.79
C SER A 164 -21.39 2.78 9.04
N TYR A 165 -20.86 3.92 9.50
CA TYR A 165 -19.62 4.51 9.04
C TYR A 165 -18.79 4.91 10.26
N GLN A 166 -17.47 4.72 10.20
CA GLN A 166 -16.57 5.07 11.31
C GLN A 166 -15.47 6.00 10.85
N LEU A 167 -15.16 7.00 11.68
CA LEU A 167 -14.05 7.90 11.46
C LEU A 167 -12.79 7.32 12.10
N ASN A 168 -11.74 7.14 11.32
CA ASN A 168 -10.45 6.56 11.74
C ASN A 168 -9.30 7.49 11.36
N GLY A 169 -8.10 7.17 11.86
CA GLY A 169 -6.86 7.89 11.57
C GLY A 169 -6.44 8.84 12.69
N PHE A 170 -5.62 9.83 12.33
CA PHE A 170 -4.90 10.68 13.28
C PHE A 170 -5.77 11.65 14.07
N VAL A 171 -7.05 11.78 13.73
CA VAL A 171 -8.03 12.62 14.44
C VAL A 171 -8.29 12.17 15.89
N TRP A 172 -7.77 11.01 16.30
CA TRP A 172 -7.88 10.47 17.65
C TRP A 172 -6.54 10.58 18.40
N ASP A 173 -6.13 11.80 18.74
CA ASP A 173 -4.81 12.12 19.33
C ASP A 173 -4.47 11.30 20.60
N SER A 174 -5.48 10.94 21.41
CA SER A 174 -5.27 10.25 22.68
C SER A 174 -5.03 8.73 22.58
N LEU A 175 -5.17 8.16 21.39
CA LEU A 175 -5.10 6.72 21.17
C LEU A 175 -3.71 6.29 20.70
N ASN A 176 -3.36 5.02 20.92
CA ASN A 176 -2.14 4.49 20.30
C ASN A 176 -2.33 4.32 18.78
N MET A 177 -1.23 4.20 18.03
CA MET A 177 -1.26 4.18 16.57
C MET A 177 -2.18 3.10 16.00
N PHE A 178 -2.15 1.89 16.54
CA PHE A 178 -2.99 0.79 16.09
C PHE A 178 -4.47 1.06 16.34
N GLU A 179 -4.78 1.57 17.53
CA GLU A 179 -6.14 1.95 17.86
C GLU A 179 -6.66 3.03 16.92
N LYS A 180 -5.85 4.03 16.52
CA LYS A 180 -6.27 5.12 15.63
C LYS A 180 -6.90 4.60 14.32
N PHE A 181 -6.42 3.47 13.79
CA PHE A 181 -6.87 2.91 12.50
C PHE A 181 -7.84 1.73 12.61
N ASP A 182 -8.10 1.20 13.81
CA ASP A 182 -9.07 0.12 14.02
C ASP A 182 -10.54 0.63 13.94
N PRO A 183 -11.31 0.25 12.89
CA PRO A 183 -12.68 0.73 12.70
C PRO A 183 -13.71 0.11 13.65
N ARG A 184 -13.32 -0.82 14.52
CA ARG A 184 -14.21 -1.56 15.44
C ARG A 184 -14.24 -0.93 16.84
N ILE A 185 -13.33 0.00 17.12
CA ILE A 185 -13.29 0.66 18.41
C ILE A 185 -14.51 1.57 18.57
N LYS A 186 -15.23 1.38 19.67
CA LYS A 186 -16.46 2.10 19.97
C LYS A 186 -16.23 3.60 20.12
N GLY A 187 -17.26 4.38 19.81
CA GLY A 187 -17.28 5.84 20.00
C GLY A 187 -16.79 6.63 18.79
N ARG A 188 -16.65 5.98 17.63
CA ARG A 188 -16.16 6.58 16.38
C ARG A 188 -17.17 6.51 15.24
N ASP A 189 -18.33 5.94 15.52
CA ASP A 189 -19.41 5.84 14.56
C ASP A 189 -19.99 7.22 14.27
N PHE A 190 -20.15 7.53 12.99
CA PHE A 190 -20.97 8.67 12.61
C PHE A 190 -22.43 8.42 13.04
N GLU A 191 -23.07 9.47 13.56
CA GLU A 191 -24.49 9.46 13.85
C GLU A 191 -25.29 9.73 12.57
N ARG A 192 -26.22 8.83 12.23
CA ARG A 192 -27.15 9.03 11.10
C ARG A 192 -28.12 10.16 11.41
N LYS A 193 -28.02 11.28 10.67
CA LYS A 193 -29.00 12.38 10.73
C LYS A 193 -30.09 12.21 9.68
N SER A 194 -29.75 11.65 8.53
CA SER A 194 -30.67 11.23 7.47
C SER A 194 -29.98 10.18 6.59
N ASP A 195 -30.64 9.73 5.53
CA ASP A 195 -30.05 8.79 4.55
C ASP A 195 -28.85 9.40 3.81
N ILE A 196 -28.82 10.73 3.72
CA ILE A 196 -27.82 11.48 2.97
C ILE A 196 -26.84 12.24 3.86
N LEU A 197 -26.98 12.18 5.19
CA LEU A 197 -26.13 12.94 6.11
C LEU A 197 -25.84 12.14 7.38
N TRP A 198 -24.54 12.00 7.64
CA TRP A 198 -23.97 11.35 8.81
C TRP A 198 -22.95 12.29 9.45
N THR A 199 -22.95 12.42 10.77
CA THR A 199 -22.06 13.39 11.45
C THR A 199 -21.36 12.81 12.66
N ILE A 200 -20.14 13.25 12.93
CA ILE A 200 -19.41 13.00 14.18
C ILE A 200 -18.68 14.26 14.63
N ASP A 201 -18.67 14.51 15.93
CA ASP A 201 -18.01 15.66 16.53
C ASP A 201 -16.73 15.18 17.22
N VAL A 202 -15.59 15.79 16.89
CA VAL A 202 -14.26 15.38 17.36
C VAL A 202 -13.50 16.59 17.89
N PRO A 203 -12.93 16.52 19.12
CA PRO A 203 -12.01 17.54 19.60
C PRO A 203 -10.67 17.41 18.86
N LEU A 204 -10.25 18.47 18.17
CA LEU A 204 -8.94 18.54 17.52
C LEU A 204 -8.13 19.70 18.12
N LEU A 205 -6.82 19.56 18.05
CA LEU A 205 -5.85 20.51 18.57
C LEU A 205 -5.08 21.13 17.41
N LYS A 206 -4.81 22.44 17.47
CA LYS A 206 -3.97 23.12 16.48
C LYS A 206 -2.51 22.64 16.48
N ASN A 207 -2.12 21.91 17.52
CA ASN A 207 -0.82 21.28 17.67
C ASN A 207 -0.95 19.76 17.86
N GLY A 208 -2.07 19.17 17.44
CA GLY A 208 -2.23 17.72 17.35
C GLY A 208 -1.94 17.22 15.94
N GLY A 209 -2.44 16.02 15.63
CA GLY A 209 -2.14 15.32 14.37
C GLY A 209 -1.11 14.22 14.58
N ILE A 210 -0.30 13.93 13.56
CA ILE A 210 0.79 12.94 13.71
C ILE A 210 1.91 13.46 14.60
N ASP A 211 2.44 12.57 15.43
CA ASP A 211 3.36 12.89 16.52
C ASP A 211 4.64 13.62 16.07
N PHE A 212 5.09 13.45 14.82
CA PHE A 212 6.29 14.11 14.31
C PHE A 212 6.06 15.50 13.67
N ARG A 213 4.81 15.91 13.43
CA ARG A 213 4.48 17.28 12.98
C ARG A 213 3.91 18.11 14.10
N ALA A 214 2.84 17.61 14.73
CA ALA A 214 2.11 18.31 15.78
C ALA A 214 1.75 19.77 15.39
N ASP A 215 1.29 19.97 14.15
CA ASP A 215 1.02 21.28 13.54
C ASP A 215 -0.45 21.48 13.13
N GLY A 216 -1.35 20.62 13.63
CA GLY A 216 -2.78 20.71 13.36
C GLY A 216 -3.19 20.17 11.99
N VAL A 217 -2.31 19.44 11.29
CA VAL A 217 -2.66 18.67 10.10
C VAL A 217 -2.99 17.23 10.48
N TYR A 218 -4.18 16.79 10.07
CA TYR A 218 -4.75 15.49 10.39
C TYR A 218 -5.08 14.74 9.11
N GLN A 219 -4.55 13.52 8.96
CA GLN A 219 -5.05 12.55 7.99
C GLN A 219 -6.10 11.65 8.67
N PHE A 220 -7.23 11.44 8.00
CA PHE A 220 -8.34 10.63 8.48
C PHE A 220 -8.94 9.79 7.36
N LEU A 221 -9.71 8.79 7.76
CA LEU A 221 -10.30 7.78 6.90
C LEU A 221 -11.73 7.49 7.35
N ILE A 222 -12.56 7.05 6.41
CA ILE A 222 -13.95 6.68 6.69
C ILE A 222 -14.12 5.23 6.28
N SER A 223 -14.31 4.33 7.24
CA SER A 223 -14.66 2.93 6.99
C SER A 223 -16.17 2.75 6.97
N ALA A 224 -16.64 1.61 6.45
CA ALA A 224 -18.05 1.27 6.44
C ALA A 224 -18.28 -0.14 7.01
N ASN A 225 -19.32 -0.30 7.83
CA ASN A 225 -19.62 -1.57 8.52
C ASN A 225 -18.41 -2.16 9.29
N GLN A 226 -17.58 -1.29 9.88
CA GLN A 226 -16.37 -1.69 10.61
C GLN A 226 -15.33 -2.44 9.75
N GLU A 227 -15.41 -2.29 8.43
CA GLU A 227 -14.47 -2.84 7.46
C GLU A 227 -13.82 -1.69 6.70
N GLU A 228 -12.49 -1.61 6.79
CA GLU A 228 -11.72 -0.53 6.18
C GLU A 228 -11.90 -0.51 4.66
N ASP A 229 -11.86 -1.68 4.00
CA ASP A 229 -11.83 -1.79 2.55
C ASP A 229 -13.17 -1.42 1.90
N PHE A 230 -14.25 -1.38 2.70
CA PHE A 230 -15.58 -0.93 2.29
C PHE A 230 -15.74 0.60 2.33
N GLY A 231 -14.76 1.28 2.93
CA GLY A 231 -14.77 2.71 3.14
C GLY A 231 -14.45 3.55 1.90
N PHE A 232 -13.93 4.74 2.18
CA PHE A 232 -13.66 5.77 1.19
C PHE A 232 -12.20 6.25 1.25
N SER A 233 -11.70 6.68 0.09
CA SER A 233 -10.53 7.55 -0.03
C SER A 233 -10.97 8.94 -0.46
N ALA A 234 -10.10 9.94 -0.28
CA ALA A 234 -10.29 11.24 -0.89
C ALA A 234 -9.87 11.19 -2.36
N LEU A 235 -10.65 11.87 -3.22
CA LEU A 235 -10.15 12.33 -4.50
C LEU A 235 -9.36 13.62 -4.27
N ASN A 236 -8.15 13.71 -4.82
CA ASN A 236 -7.25 14.85 -4.64
C ASN A 236 -7.67 16.06 -5.53
N ASP A 237 -8.90 16.54 -5.38
CA ASP A 237 -9.51 17.64 -6.14
C ASP A 237 -9.75 18.94 -5.34
N GLY A 238 -9.39 18.96 -4.06
CA GLY A 238 -9.51 20.07 -3.12
C GLY A 238 -10.93 20.30 -2.58
N LYS A 239 -11.90 19.43 -2.91
CA LYS A 239 -13.32 19.69 -2.67
C LYS A 239 -13.97 18.74 -1.65
N GLY A 240 -13.19 17.83 -1.07
CA GLY A 240 -13.70 16.81 -0.17
C GLY A 240 -14.50 15.72 -0.88
N SER A 241 -14.30 15.56 -2.19
CA SER A 241 -14.85 14.46 -2.96
C SER A 241 -14.29 13.12 -2.45
N LEU A 242 -15.17 12.13 -2.31
CA LEU A 242 -14.81 10.80 -1.83
C LEU A 242 -14.98 9.75 -2.93
N VAL A 243 -14.12 8.73 -2.93
CA VAL A 243 -14.21 7.57 -3.83
C VAL A 243 -14.55 6.32 -3.04
N GLN A 244 -15.56 5.58 -3.49
CA GLN A 244 -16.09 4.41 -2.77
C GLN A 244 -15.28 3.14 -3.02
N GLY A 245 -15.30 2.23 -2.05
CA GLY A 245 -14.56 0.97 -2.13
C GLY A 245 -13.05 1.21 -2.28
N THR A 246 -12.54 2.29 -1.67
CA THR A 246 -11.11 2.60 -1.67
C THR A 246 -10.75 3.03 -0.27
N GLY A 247 -10.91 2.11 0.69
CA GLY A 247 -10.40 2.29 2.03
C GLY A 247 -8.88 2.42 2.06
N PHE A 248 -8.33 2.57 3.26
CA PHE A 248 -6.89 2.75 3.43
C PHE A 248 -6.07 1.56 2.89
N GLY A 249 -6.54 0.34 3.20
CA GLY A 249 -6.00 -0.91 2.65
C GLY A 249 -6.18 -1.03 1.13
N SER A 250 -7.34 -0.60 0.63
CA SER A 250 -7.78 -0.77 -0.76
C SER A 250 -7.61 0.47 -1.64
N SER A 251 -6.65 1.34 -1.32
CA SER A 251 -6.35 2.57 -2.09
C SER A 251 -6.32 2.32 -3.59
N HIS A 252 -6.78 3.29 -4.38
CA HIS A 252 -6.91 3.15 -5.83
C HIS A 252 -5.57 2.99 -6.54
N GLY A 253 -4.46 3.45 -5.95
CA GLY A 253 -3.14 3.24 -6.55
C GLY A 253 -2.44 4.43 -7.18
N THR A 254 -3.15 5.55 -7.35
CA THR A 254 -2.78 6.63 -8.25
C THR A 254 -2.66 7.94 -7.49
N SER A 255 -1.95 8.91 -8.05
CA SER A 255 -1.81 10.23 -7.41
C SER A 255 -3.14 10.99 -7.30
N PHE A 256 -4.21 10.50 -7.92
CA PHE A 256 -5.56 11.03 -7.78
C PHE A 256 -6.16 10.78 -6.39
N HIS A 257 -5.64 9.84 -5.60
CA HIS A 257 -6.25 9.42 -4.35
C HIS A 257 -5.28 9.45 -3.19
N SER A 258 -5.80 9.74 -1.99
CA SER A 258 -5.06 9.63 -0.73
C SER A 258 -6.02 9.51 0.44
N GLY A 259 -5.48 9.39 1.66
CA GLY A 259 -6.25 9.64 2.87
C GLY A 259 -6.81 11.07 2.90
N CYS A 260 -7.99 11.27 3.49
CA CYS A 260 -8.53 12.62 3.64
C CYS A 260 -7.63 13.42 4.59
N THR A 261 -7.25 14.64 4.23
CA THR A 261 -6.34 15.47 5.02
C THR A 261 -6.97 16.82 5.30
N VAL A 262 -6.97 17.23 6.57
CA VAL A 262 -7.50 18.51 7.02
C VAL A 262 -6.49 19.24 7.90
N ARG A 263 -6.38 20.55 7.71
CA ARG A 263 -5.72 21.46 8.63
C ARG A 263 -6.74 22.16 9.51
N VAL A 264 -6.49 22.14 10.82
CA VAL A 264 -7.21 22.95 11.79
C VAL A 264 -6.31 24.05 12.33
N TYR A 265 -6.93 25.12 12.81
CA TYR A 265 -6.22 26.34 13.22
C TYR A 265 -6.42 26.69 14.70
N GLU A 266 -7.31 26.00 15.40
CA GLU A 266 -7.66 26.26 16.79
C GLU A 266 -7.92 24.95 17.54
N ASP A 267 -7.76 24.98 18.86
CA ASP A 267 -8.20 23.88 19.73
C ASP A 267 -9.72 23.99 19.87
N ALA A 268 -10.46 23.09 19.25
CA ALA A 268 -11.92 23.16 19.19
C ALA A 268 -12.55 21.79 18.94
N VAL A 269 -13.88 21.76 19.06
CA VAL A 269 -14.68 20.63 18.59
C VAL A 269 -15.10 20.91 17.15
N TYR A 270 -14.73 19.99 16.26
CA TYR A 270 -15.02 20.03 14.84
C TYR A 270 -16.08 18.98 14.49
N ARG A 271 -17.02 19.36 13.64
CA ARG A 271 -18.02 18.46 13.08
C ARG A 271 -17.56 17.96 11.73
N PHE A 272 -17.36 16.66 11.64
CA PHE A 272 -17.18 15.94 10.37
C PHE A 272 -18.56 15.54 9.86
N SER A 273 -18.85 15.85 8.60
CA SER A 273 -20.09 15.49 7.92
C SER A 273 -19.79 14.63 6.70
N LEU A 274 -20.30 13.41 6.68
CA LEU A 274 -20.31 12.53 5.51
C LEU A 274 -21.64 12.70 4.78
N ILE A 275 -21.56 13.14 3.52
CA ILE A 275 -22.70 13.62 2.73
C ILE A 275 -22.88 12.69 1.52
N ASN A 276 -24.12 12.26 1.31
CA ASN A 276 -24.54 11.33 0.25
C ASN A 276 -23.64 10.08 0.12
N PRO A 277 -23.34 9.33 1.20
CA PRO A 277 -22.38 8.22 1.16
C PRO A 277 -22.77 7.10 0.19
N MET A 278 -24.07 6.90 -0.04
CA MET A 278 -24.63 5.99 -1.04
C MET A 278 -25.09 6.76 -2.30
N SER A 279 -24.18 7.50 -2.92
CA SER A 279 -24.41 8.16 -4.23
C SER A 279 -23.15 8.11 -5.11
N PRO A 280 -23.22 8.40 -6.41
CA PRO A 280 -22.03 8.46 -7.27
C PRO A 280 -21.02 9.56 -6.91
N SER A 281 -21.37 10.49 -6.02
CA SER A 281 -20.52 11.64 -5.67
C SER A 281 -20.61 11.94 -4.17
N PRO A 282 -20.13 11.03 -3.30
CA PRO A 282 -20.08 11.27 -1.87
C PRO A 282 -19.05 12.35 -1.55
N THR A 283 -19.29 13.10 -0.48
CA THR A 283 -18.37 14.17 -0.04
C THR A 283 -18.22 14.19 1.48
N VAL A 284 -17.14 14.81 1.95
CA VAL A 284 -16.89 15.12 3.36
C VAL A 284 -16.75 16.63 3.55
N SER A 285 -17.28 17.15 4.66
CA SER A 285 -16.98 18.50 5.13
C SER A 285 -16.59 18.51 6.61
N ILE A 286 -15.79 19.51 7.00
CA ILE A 286 -15.33 19.72 8.37
C ILE A 286 -15.58 21.18 8.75
N GLU A 287 -16.33 21.40 9.82
CA GLU A 287 -16.72 22.73 10.28
C GLU A 287 -16.57 22.85 11.81
N TYR A 288 -16.49 24.08 12.33
CA TYR A 288 -16.56 24.30 13.78
C TYR A 288 -17.97 23.97 14.29
N LEU A 289 -18.07 23.25 15.41
CA LEU A 289 -19.36 22.97 16.02
C LEU A 289 -20.07 24.25 16.52
N ASP A 290 -19.32 25.17 17.13
CA ASP A 290 -19.88 26.30 17.88
C ASP A 290 -19.81 27.66 17.14
N ASN A 291 -19.45 27.69 15.84
CA ASN A 291 -19.19 28.93 15.08
C ASN A 291 -18.21 29.92 15.74
N LYS A 292 -17.51 29.53 16.82
CA LYS A 292 -16.51 30.33 17.51
C LYS A 292 -15.21 30.29 16.71
N GLN A 293 -15.12 31.14 15.69
CA GLN A 293 -13.89 31.38 14.96
C GLN A 293 -13.03 32.38 15.75
N ALA A 294 -12.07 31.91 16.54
CA ALA A 294 -11.15 32.81 17.24
C ALA A 294 -10.18 33.52 16.27
N SER A 295 -9.70 32.81 15.23
CA SER A 295 -8.77 33.32 14.21
C SER A 295 -9.43 33.74 12.89
N GLY A 296 -10.75 33.55 12.73
CA GLY A 296 -11.44 33.79 11.45
C GLY A 296 -11.09 32.81 10.32
N LYS A 297 -10.28 31.76 10.60
CA LYS A 297 -9.91 30.72 9.64
C LYS A 297 -10.78 29.47 9.83
N SER A 298 -11.39 29.01 8.74
CA SER A 298 -12.08 27.72 8.66
C SER A 298 -11.08 26.57 8.54
N PRO A 299 -11.46 25.32 8.93
CA PRO A 299 -10.73 24.13 8.55
C PRO A 299 -10.52 24.07 7.04
N GLU A 300 -9.37 23.53 6.62
CA GLU A 300 -8.97 23.48 5.22
C GLU A 300 -8.67 22.03 4.84
N LEU A 301 -9.40 21.50 3.85
CA LEU A 301 -9.06 20.24 3.22
C LEU A 301 -7.84 20.43 2.34
N LEU A 302 -6.82 19.60 2.51
CA LEU A 302 -5.53 19.75 1.82
C LEU A 302 -5.39 18.86 0.58
N ASN A 303 -6.39 18.02 0.27
CA ASN A 303 -6.38 17.08 -0.85
C ASN A 303 -6.54 17.76 -2.22
N GLU A 304 -5.68 18.70 -2.58
CA GLU A 304 -5.65 19.28 -3.94
C GLU A 304 -4.29 19.00 -4.57
N ARG A 305 -4.22 18.50 -5.81
CA ARG A 305 -2.95 18.27 -6.52
C ARG A 305 -2.45 19.55 -7.21
N THR A 306 -1.76 20.42 -6.47
CA THR A 306 -1.28 21.70 -6.99
C THR A 306 0.17 21.66 -7.47
N SER A 307 0.99 20.77 -6.91
CA SER A 307 2.42 20.65 -7.24
C SER A 307 2.92 19.22 -7.00
N TYR A 308 4.12 18.93 -7.50
CA TYR A 308 4.79 17.63 -7.31
C TYR A 308 6.23 17.88 -6.89
N GLN A 309 6.72 17.04 -5.98
CA GLN A 309 8.07 17.15 -5.42
C GLN A 309 8.87 15.90 -5.71
N LEU A 310 10.07 16.06 -6.26
CA LEU A 310 11.06 14.98 -6.30
C LEU A 310 11.75 14.90 -4.94
N LEU A 311 11.63 13.76 -4.28
CA LEU A 311 12.26 13.49 -2.99
C LEU A 311 13.24 12.34 -3.15
N GLY A 312 14.26 12.27 -2.29
CA GLY A 312 15.17 11.14 -2.27
C GLY A 312 16.58 11.40 -1.75
N SER A 313 17.36 10.32 -1.68
CA SER A 313 18.77 10.34 -1.26
C SER A 313 19.70 11.10 -2.20
N ILE A 314 19.20 11.45 -3.39
CA ILE A 314 19.93 12.25 -4.38
C ILE A 314 20.23 13.67 -3.89
N PHE A 315 19.58 14.12 -2.80
CA PHE A 315 19.82 15.41 -2.18
C PHE A 315 20.66 15.28 -0.90
N ASP A 316 21.53 16.26 -0.66
CA ASP A 316 22.43 16.23 0.51
C ASP A 316 21.71 16.60 1.84
N GLN A 317 20.57 17.29 1.77
CA GLN A 317 19.78 17.75 2.93
C GLN A 317 18.28 17.67 2.63
N ASN A 318 17.46 17.54 3.69
CA ASN A 318 15.99 17.53 3.61
C ASN A 318 15.45 16.59 2.53
N GLN A 319 16.09 15.41 2.43
CA GLN A 319 15.91 14.45 1.33
C GLN A 319 14.44 14.11 1.06
N PHE A 320 13.64 13.98 2.11
CA PHE A 320 12.25 13.55 2.06
C PHE A 320 11.29 14.59 2.63
N ASP A 321 11.65 15.87 2.58
CA ASP A 321 10.79 16.98 2.99
C ASP A 321 10.09 17.59 1.76
N PRO A 322 8.80 17.33 1.51
CA PRO A 322 8.07 17.89 0.39
C PRO A 322 7.78 19.38 0.54
N THR A 323 8.02 19.97 1.72
CA THR A 323 7.82 21.41 1.93
C THR A 323 9.01 22.24 1.47
N ASP A 324 10.17 21.61 1.21
CA ASP A 324 11.35 22.28 0.68
C ASP A 324 11.12 22.69 -0.79
N PRO A 325 11.09 23.99 -1.12
CA PRO A 325 10.86 24.46 -2.49
C PRO A 325 11.90 23.94 -3.49
N ALA A 326 13.09 23.54 -3.03
CA ALA A 326 14.12 22.95 -3.88
C ALA A 326 13.77 21.52 -4.38
N ARG A 327 12.65 20.94 -3.91
CA ARG A 327 12.11 19.66 -4.36
C ARG A 327 11.06 19.80 -5.44
N GLU A 328 10.52 21.01 -5.66
CA GLU A 328 9.43 21.22 -6.61
C GLU A 328 9.84 20.92 -8.05
N MET A 329 9.09 20.06 -8.73
CA MET A 329 9.25 19.79 -10.16
C MET A 329 8.52 20.86 -10.98
N HIS A 330 9.10 21.25 -12.11
CA HIS A 330 8.59 22.37 -12.92
C HIS A 330 8.12 21.94 -14.31
N PRO A 331 7.16 22.65 -14.95
CA PRO A 331 6.66 22.28 -16.27
C PRO A 331 7.76 22.11 -17.32
N VAL A 332 7.75 20.98 -18.02
CA VAL A 332 8.64 20.70 -19.16
C VAL A 332 8.03 21.32 -20.43
N ALA A 333 8.78 22.22 -21.06
CA ALA A 333 8.30 23.02 -22.19
C ALA A 333 7.70 22.16 -23.32
N GLY A 334 6.48 22.50 -23.75
CA GLY A 334 5.78 21.81 -24.83
C GLY A 334 5.13 20.48 -24.44
N THR A 335 5.10 20.12 -23.16
CA THR A 335 4.47 18.91 -22.63
C THR A 335 3.57 19.22 -21.43
N SER A 336 2.77 18.25 -20.99
CA SER A 336 2.06 18.28 -19.71
C SER A 336 2.90 17.78 -18.53
N ASN A 337 4.16 17.40 -18.77
CA ASN A 337 5.01 16.75 -17.78
C ASN A 337 5.69 17.76 -16.88
N LEU A 338 6.16 17.29 -15.73
CA LEU A 338 6.94 18.03 -14.77
C LEU A 338 8.35 17.46 -14.73
N GLY A 339 9.35 18.32 -14.59
CA GLY A 339 10.76 17.97 -14.72
C GLY A 339 11.61 18.58 -13.61
N MET A 340 12.68 17.88 -13.23
CA MET A 340 13.75 18.41 -12.41
C MET A 340 15.11 17.90 -12.90
N VAL A 341 16.04 18.82 -13.11
CA VAL A 341 17.44 18.49 -13.43
C VAL A 341 18.29 18.70 -12.19
N THR A 342 19.05 17.68 -11.79
CA THR A 342 19.94 17.78 -10.62
C THR A 342 21.20 16.94 -10.82
N HIS A 343 22.26 17.31 -10.10
CA HIS A 343 23.49 16.53 -10.05
C HIS A 343 23.35 15.42 -9.01
N VAL A 344 23.70 14.19 -9.40
CA VAL A 344 23.57 12.98 -8.58
C VAL A 344 24.93 12.29 -8.51
N LYS A 345 25.36 11.95 -7.29
CA LYS A 345 26.62 11.23 -7.04
C LYS A 345 26.52 9.78 -7.52
N ALA A 346 27.64 9.12 -7.82
CA ALA A 346 27.66 7.69 -8.04
C ALA A 346 27.17 6.92 -6.80
N GLY A 347 26.54 5.78 -7.00
CA GLY A 347 26.10 4.87 -5.94
C GLY A 347 24.63 4.49 -6.02
N PHE A 348 24.14 3.92 -4.92
CA PHE A 348 22.75 3.50 -4.75
C PHE A 348 21.90 4.69 -4.32
N HIS A 349 20.80 4.92 -5.03
CA HIS A 349 19.88 6.01 -4.79
C HIS A 349 18.45 5.53 -4.65
N VAL A 350 17.68 6.37 -3.99
CA VAL A 350 16.28 6.15 -3.73
C VAL A 350 15.52 7.45 -3.92
N VAL A 351 14.41 7.39 -4.65
CA VAL A 351 13.51 8.53 -4.88
C VAL A 351 12.04 8.15 -4.73
N ASN A 352 11.19 9.14 -4.50
CA ASN A 352 9.74 9.04 -4.62
C ASN A 352 9.17 10.43 -5.00
N ILE A 353 7.86 10.48 -5.29
CA ILE A 353 7.18 11.72 -5.68
C ILE A 353 6.22 12.15 -4.59
N GLY A 354 6.46 13.32 -3.99
CA GLY A 354 5.52 14.00 -3.09
C GLY A 354 4.46 14.80 -3.86
N ILE A 355 3.31 15.02 -3.23
CA ILE A 355 2.17 15.74 -3.82
C ILE A 355 1.87 16.98 -2.97
N SER A 356 1.75 18.13 -3.63
CA SER A 356 1.30 19.42 -3.09
C SER A 356 2.02 19.93 -1.85
N ALA A 357 3.31 19.60 -1.73
CA ALA A 357 4.12 19.94 -0.57
C ALA A 357 3.51 19.45 0.76
N GLU A 358 2.75 18.36 0.72
CA GLU A 358 2.01 17.84 1.87
C GLU A 358 2.30 16.34 2.04
N LEU A 359 2.99 16.01 3.13
CA LEU A 359 3.39 14.65 3.50
C LEU A 359 2.21 13.66 3.59
N PHE A 360 0.99 14.15 3.87
CA PHE A 360 -0.20 13.33 4.07
C PHE A 360 -1.06 13.09 2.83
N LEU A 361 -0.70 13.66 1.68
CA LEU A 361 -1.31 13.26 0.41
C LEU A 361 -0.71 11.98 -0.17
N ASP A 362 0.11 11.32 0.64
CA ASP A 362 0.87 10.12 0.33
C ASP A 362 1.94 10.37 -0.77
N THR A 363 3.10 9.73 -0.65
CA THR A 363 4.11 9.75 -1.70
C THR A 363 3.85 8.65 -2.72
N MET A 364 4.30 8.83 -3.95
CA MET A 364 4.24 7.79 -4.99
C MET A 364 5.59 7.08 -5.09
N GLY A 365 5.62 5.81 -4.69
CA GLY A 365 6.77 4.91 -4.84
C GLY A 365 6.79 4.13 -6.17
N LEU A 366 7.63 3.10 -6.24
CA LEU A 366 7.74 2.17 -7.36
C LEU A 366 6.53 1.23 -7.40
N GLY A 367 5.78 1.26 -8.50
CA GLY A 367 4.82 0.23 -8.87
C GLY A 367 5.49 -0.89 -9.68
N CYS A 368 6.01 -0.52 -10.85
CA CYS A 368 6.76 -1.43 -11.73
C CYS A 368 7.79 -0.68 -12.59
N TRP A 369 8.87 -1.37 -12.95
CA TRP A 369 9.77 -0.90 -13.99
C TRP A 369 9.17 -1.14 -15.38
N LEU A 370 9.46 -0.25 -16.32
CA LEU A 370 9.00 -0.31 -17.71
C LEU A 370 10.17 -0.50 -18.67
N ASP A 371 10.01 -1.43 -19.62
CA ASP A 371 10.94 -1.65 -20.75
C ASP A 371 12.41 -1.78 -20.32
N HIS A 372 12.65 -2.27 -19.10
CA HIS A 372 13.97 -2.40 -18.51
C HIS A 372 14.64 -3.73 -18.91
N GLU A 373 15.90 -3.64 -19.36
CA GLU A 373 16.76 -4.80 -19.58
C GLU A 373 17.74 -4.96 -18.41
N SER A 374 17.46 -5.88 -17.49
CA SER A 374 18.23 -6.13 -16.25
C SER A 374 19.72 -6.46 -16.42
N SER A 375 20.12 -6.79 -17.65
CA SER A 375 21.50 -7.19 -17.96
C SER A 375 22.34 -6.09 -18.61
N GLN A 376 21.77 -4.93 -18.96
CA GLN A 376 22.48 -3.89 -19.70
C GLN A 376 22.46 -2.54 -18.97
N PRO A 377 23.60 -1.82 -18.92
CA PRO A 377 23.62 -0.43 -18.48
C PRO A 377 22.74 0.45 -19.38
N GLN A 378 21.88 1.27 -18.80
CA GLN A 378 20.94 2.12 -19.57
C GLN A 378 21.23 3.60 -19.36
N LYS A 379 20.83 4.42 -20.35
CA LYS A 379 20.87 5.89 -20.25
C LYS A 379 19.57 6.49 -19.70
N SER A 380 18.52 5.68 -19.67
CA SER A 380 17.18 6.06 -19.27
C SER A 380 16.57 4.88 -18.50
N LEU A 381 15.91 5.18 -17.38
CA LEU A 381 15.03 4.25 -16.69
C LEU A 381 13.61 4.83 -16.71
N GLN A 382 12.61 3.96 -16.78
CA GLN A 382 11.23 4.36 -16.71
C GLN A 382 10.45 3.43 -15.78
N CYS A 383 9.53 3.98 -14.98
CA CYS A 383 8.65 3.21 -14.12
C CYS A 383 7.24 3.80 -14.06
N THR A 384 6.26 2.96 -13.74
CA THR A 384 4.96 3.41 -13.24
C THR A 384 5.05 3.51 -11.73
N THR A 385 4.62 4.66 -11.19
CA THR A 385 4.57 4.91 -9.75
C THR A 385 3.24 4.45 -9.16
N TRP A 386 3.20 4.19 -7.85
CA TRP A 386 2.04 3.56 -7.21
C TRP A 386 1.94 3.91 -5.72
N HIS A 387 0.71 3.98 -5.18
CA HIS A 387 0.43 4.21 -3.75
C HIS A 387 -0.72 3.36 -3.15
N GLY A 388 -0.74 3.08 -1.84
CA GLY A 388 -1.77 2.27 -1.09
C GLY A 388 -1.22 1.45 0.10
N LYS A 389 -1.73 0.26 0.47
CA LYS A 389 -1.17 -0.64 1.54
C LYS A 389 -1.22 -2.17 1.30
N PRO A 390 -0.35 -3.00 1.92
CA PRO A 390 0.86 -2.76 2.75
C PRO A 390 2.10 -2.48 1.88
N HIS A 391 2.61 -1.26 1.87
CA HIS A 391 3.03 -0.68 0.57
C HIS A 391 4.46 -0.20 0.38
N GLU A 392 4.65 0.10 -0.91
CA GLU A 392 5.65 0.91 -1.61
C GLU A 392 7.09 0.59 -1.32
N LEU A 393 7.74 0.15 -2.38
CA LEU A 393 9.17 0.29 -2.48
C LEU A 393 9.42 1.70 -2.99
N ASN A 394 10.32 2.43 -2.36
CA ASN A 394 10.84 3.61 -3.01
C ASN A 394 11.46 3.22 -4.37
N ILE A 395 11.52 4.16 -5.30
CA ILE A 395 12.11 3.96 -6.62
C ILE A 395 13.63 3.92 -6.45
N CYS A 396 14.19 2.71 -6.46
CA CYS A 396 15.61 2.48 -6.19
C CYS A 396 16.40 2.22 -7.47
N PHE A 397 17.53 2.90 -7.64
CA PHE A 397 18.41 2.73 -8.80
C PHE A 397 19.88 2.95 -8.42
N GLU A 398 20.79 2.43 -9.23
CA GLU A 398 22.23 2.68 -9.11
C GLU A 398 22.70 3.57 -10.26
N LEU A 399 23.63 4.48 -9.94
CA LEU A 399 24.34 5.32 -10.90
C LEU A 399 25.84 5.01 -10.81
N ASP A 400 26.48 4.69 -11.92
CA ASP A 400 27.89 4.24 -11.91
C ASP A 400 28.92 5.38 -11.71
N LYS A 401 28.57 6.61 -12.08
CA LYS A 401 29.41 7.81 -12.04
C LYS A 401 28.59 9.04 -11.69
N ASP A 402 29.20 9.99 -10.99
CA ASP A 402 28.62 11.31 -10.75
C ASP A 402 28.13 11.92 -12.08
N SER A 403 26.87 12.31 -12.15
CA SER A 403 26.24 12.74 -13.40
C SER A 403 25.10 13.71 -13.15
N THR A 404 24.75 14.48 -14.17
CA THR A 404 23.51 15.26 -14.20
C THR A 404 22.39 14.36 -14.72
N LEU A 405 21.32 14.24 -13.92
CA LEU A 405 20.12 13.48 -14.28
C LEU A 405 18.93 14.44 -14.45
N GLU A 406 18.03 14.09 -15.36
CA GLU A 406 16.72 14.70 -15.51
C GLU A 406 15.65 13.70 -15.09
N PHE A 407 14.78 14.11 -14.18
CA PHE A 407 13.63 13.34 -13.71
C PHE A 407 12.38 13.95 -14.32
N ILE A 408 11.59 13.16 -15.05
CA ILE A 408 10.38 13.63 -15.74
C ILE A 408 9.19 12.82 -15.25
N PHE A 409 8.22 13.48 -14.62
CA PHE A 409 6.99 12.88 -14.12
C PHE A 409 5.79 13.28 -14.98
N ASP A 410 4.93 12.32 -15.32
CA ASP A 410 3.65 12.53 -15.99
C ASP A 410 2.48 12.31 -15.00
N PRO A 411 1.87 13.38 -14.46
CA PRO A 411 0.73 13.31 -13.53
C PRO A 411 -0.55 12.68 -14.08
N SER A 412 -0.61 12.40 -15.39
CA SER A 412 -1.79 11.82 -16.04
C SER A 412 -1.75 10.30 -16.13
N THR A 413 -0.53 9.74 -16.08
CA THR A 413 -0.23 8.30 -16.13
C THR A 413 0.53 7.79 -14.90
N ASP A 414 0.95 8.70 -14.01
CA ASP A 414 1.80 8.41 -12.84
C ASP A 414 3.14 7.76 -13.22
N ARG A 415 3.69 8.09 -14.39
CA ARG A 415 4.99 7.57 -14.86
C ARG A 415 6.13 8.51 -14.50
N LEU A 416 7.27 7.93 -14.11
CA LEU A 416 8.53 8.63 -13.92
C LEU A 416 9.57 8.10 -14.91
N THR A 417 10.28 9.02 -15.55
CA THR A 417 11.50 8.75 -16.33
C THR A 417 12.71 9.36 -15.63
N ILE A 418 13.84 8.68 -15.65
CA ILE A 418 15.13 9.11 -15.12
C ILE A 418 16.16 9.03 -16.25
N ASP A 419 16.63 10.18 -16.74
CA ASP A 419 17.53 10.29 -17.88
C ASP A 419 18.90 10.82 -17.49
N VAL A 420 19.96 10.24 -18.07
CA VAL A 420 21.31 10.82 -18.05
C VAL A 420 21.38 11.94 -19.09
N VAL A 421 21.46 13.19 -18.63
CA VAL A 421 21.44 14.37 -19.52
C VAL A 421 22.78 14.59 -20.20
N GLU A 422 23.86 14.42 -19.45
CA GLU A 422 25.23 14.66 -19.93
C GLU A 422 26.16 13.55 -19.47
N GLY A 423 27.14 13.20 -20.31
CA GLY A 423 28.23 12.30 -19.95
C GLY A 423 28.00 10.81 -20.28
N ASP A 424 28.94 9.99 -19.81
CA ASP A 424 29.01 8.55 -20.12
C ASP A 424 28.51 7.65 -18.97
N ALA A 425 27.85 8.22 -17.96
CA ALA A 425 27.26 7.48 -16.84
C ALA A 425 26.10 6.57 -17.27
N PHE A 426 25.87 5.50 -16.53
CA PHE A 426 24.81 4.54 -16.75
C PHE A 426 23.99 4.32 -15.49
N LEU A 427 22.70 4.13 -15.71
CA LEU A 427 21.71 3.79 -14.72
C LEU A 427 21.46 2.29 -14.72
N LYS A 428 21.16 1.77 -13.54
CA LYS A 428 20.68 0.40 -13.34
C LYS A 428 19.50 0.41 -12.37
N ALA A 429 18.36 -0.14 -12.81
CA ALA A 429 17.23 -0.32 -11.92
C ALA A 429 17.55 -1.34 -10.83
N VAL A 430 17.01 -1.12 -9.62
CA VAL A 430 16.93 -2.18 -8.62
C VAL A 430 15.64 -2.94 -8.91
N ASP A 431 15.78 -4.10 -9.52
CA ASP A 431 14.69 -4.92 -10.05
C ASP A 431 14.43 -6.19 -9.22
N SER A 432 15.20 -6.40 -8.15
CA SER A 432 15.19 -7.65 -7.40
C SER A 432 15.69 -7.48 -5.98
N ILE A 433 15.18 -8.33 -5.08
CA ILE A 433 15.69 -8.52 -3.72
C ILE A 433 16.49 -9.82 -3.68
N ASN A 434 17.81 -9.66 -3.54
CA ASN A 434 18.80 -10.72 -3.62
C ASN A 434 19.33 -11.13 -2.24
N SER A 435 19.19 -10.26 -1.24
CA SER A 435 19.60 -10.52 0.14
C SER A 435 18.74 -9.70 1.11
N LEU A 436 18.68 -10.16 2.36
CA LEU A 436 18.05 -9.45 3.47
C LEU A 436 19.02 -9.44 4.66
N SER A 437 19.20 -8.29 5.28
CA SER A 437 20.02 -8.11 6.48
C SER A 437 19.13 -7.89 7.69
N LEU A 438 19.42 -8.56 8.81
CA LEU A 438 18.85 -8.27 10.12
C LEU A 438 19.73 -7.22 10.81
N VAL A 439 19.22 -6.01 11.02
CA VAL A 439 20.01 -4.85 11.45
C VAL A 439 19.40 -4.29 12.72
N GLY A 440 20.17 -4.19 13.79
CA GLY A 440 19.62 -3.76 15.09
C GLY A 440 20.64 -3.64 16.20
N SER A 441 20.17 -3.53 17.43
CA SER A 441 20.97 -3.43 18.65
C SER A 441 21.46 -4.81 19.15
N PHE A 442 22.05 -5.59 18.24
CA PHE A 442 22.59 -6.92 18.54
C PHE A 442 24.06 -6.85 18.97
N ASP A 443 24.47 -7.79 19.81
CA ASP A 443 25.86 -7.91 20.24
C ASP A 443 26.73 -8.59 19.17
N SER A 444 28.07 -8.56 19.37
CA SER A 444 29.02 -9.31 18.56
C SER A 444 28.60 -10.80 18.46
N PRO A 445 28.64 -11.42 17.28
CA PRO A 445 29.38 -11.01 16.08
C PRO A 445 28.61 -10.12 15.10
N MET A 446 27.42 -9.63 15.44
CA MET A 446 26.68 -8.72 14.57
C MET A 446 27.28 -7.31 14.57
N SER A 447 27.04 -6.57 13.49
CA SER A 447 27.40 -5.16 13.42
C SER A 447 26.18 -4.32 13.74
N ALA A 448 26.15 -3.72 14.93
CA ALA A 448 24.99 -2.95 15.37
C ALA A 448 24.69 -1.79 14.39
N TRP A 449 23.42 -1.67 13.98
CA TRP A 449 22.90 -0.59 13.12
C TRP A 449 23.63 -0.34 11.79
N GLU A 450 24.38 -1.32 11.27
CA GLU A 450 25.12 -1.20 10.00
C GLU A 450 24.46 -2.05 8.90
N PRO A 451 23.62 -1.47 8.02
CA PRO A 451 22.87 -2.25 7.04
C PRO A 451 23.75 -2.83 5.92
N THR A 452 24.92 -2.24 5.68
CA THR A 452 25.86 -2.70 4.64
C THR A 452 26.76 -3.84 5.10
N SER A 453 26.72 -4.19 6.40
CA SER A 453 27.59 -5.21 6.96
C SER A 453 27.18 -6.60 6.51
N VAL A 454 28.12 -7.33 5.93
CA VAL A 454 27.97 -8.77 5.61
C VAL A 454 27.71 -9.61 6.86
N LEU A 455 28.11 -9.11 8.04
CA LEU A 455 27.84 -9.77 9.31
C LEU A 455 26.36 -9.78 9.65
N ASN A 456 25.52 -8.97 9.00
CA ASN A 456 24.08 -8.85 9.28
C ASN A 456 23.20 -9.63 8.29
N ILE A 457 23.77 -10.17 7.22
CA ILE A 457 23.05 -10.92 6.19
C ILE A 457 22.34 -12.15 6.78
N MET A 458 21.08 -12.35 6.41
CA MET A 458 20.27 -13.51 6.76
C MET A 458 20.47 -14.66 5.75
N ASN A 459 20.28 -15.89 6.21
CA ASN A 459 20.33 -17.08 5.35
C ASN A 459 19.06 -17.13 4.47
N PRO A 460 19.19 -17.29 3.15
CA PRO A 460 18.04 -17.46 2.27
C PRO A 460 17.43 -18.86 2.41
N LEU A 461 16.11 -18.93 2.50
CA LEU A 461 15.33 -20.18 2.55
C LEU A 461 14.61 -20.49 1.22
N GLY A 462 14.51 -19.49 0.36
CA GLY A 462 13.81 -19.52 -0.93
C GLY A 462 13.57 -18.09 -1.40
N PRO A 463 12.95 -17.89 -2.58
CA PRO A 463 12.54 -16.56 -3.04
C PRO A 463 11.77 -15.81 -1.95
N GLY A 464 12.26 -14.61 -1.59
CA GLY A 464 11.62 -13.72 -0.62
C GLY A 464 11.63 -14.18 0.84
N ARG A 465 12.26 -15.32 1.18
CA ARG A 465 12.23 -15.91 2.53
C ARG A 465 13.62 -16.04 3.13
N PHE A 466 13.77 -15.59 4.37
CA PHE A 466 15.06 -15.46 5.04
C PHE A 466 14.98 -15.86 6.51
N GLU A 467 16.09 -16.35 7.06
CA GLU A 467 16.22 -16.60 8.50
C GLU A 467 17.59 -16.21 9.06
N ARG A 468 17.63 -16.00 10.37
CA ARG A 468 18.87 -15.85 11.11
C ARG A 468 18.70 -16.34 12.54
N ILE A 469 19.67 -17.12 13.03
CA ILE A 469 19.67 -17.62 14.41
C ILE A 469 20.70 -16.84 15.21
N LEU A 470 20.27 -16.32 16.36
CA LEU A 470 21.09 -15.52 17.28
C LEU A 470 20.94 -16.03 18.70
N GLU A 471 22.01 -15.95 19.48
CA GLU A 471 21.94 -16.14 20.93
C GLU A 471 21.54 -14.82 21.58
N LEU A 472 20.45 -14.82 22.35
CA LEU A 472 19.91 -13.63 23.02
C LEU A 472 19.89 -13.83 24.54
N GLU A 473 19.96 -12.73 25.28
CA GLU A 473 19.95 -12.70 26.75
C GLU A 473 18.55 -12.38 27.29
N ALA A 474 18.05 -13.19 28.23
CA ALA A 474 16.77 -12.99 28.88
C ALA A 474 16.62 -11.57 29.46
N GLY A 475 15.47 -10.94 29.19
CA GLY A 475 15.13 -9.62 29.73
C GLY A 475 15.85 -8.44 29.05
N LYS A 476 16.76 -8.67 28.10
CA LYS A 476 17.37 -7.61 27.28
C LYS A 476 16.47 -7.30 26.09
N THR A 477 16.08 -6.03 25.94
CA THR A 477 15.29 -5.59 24.79
C THR A 477 16.17 -5.32 23.58
N TYR A 478 15.85 -5.95 22.45
CA TYR A 478 16.51 -5.77 21.17
C TYR A 478 15.62 -4.99 20.21
N ASN A 479 16.18 -3.95 19.59
CA ASN A 479 15.53 -3.15 18.56
C ASN A 479 16.13 -3.51 17.20
N TYR A 480 15.29 -3.78 16.19
CA TYR A 480 15.78 -4.24 14.90
C TYR A 480 14.88 -3.86 13.71
N LYS A 481 15.44 -3.94 12.51
CA LYS A 481 14.77 -3.82 11.22
C LYS A 481 15.36 -4.84 10.25
N TYR A 482 14.68 -5.06 9.13
CA TYR A 482 15.21 -5.80 8.01
C TYR A 482 15.59 -4.83 6.89
N VAL A 483 16.69 -5.08 6.19
CA VAL A 483 17.14 -4.21 5.08
C VAL A 483 17.52 -5.07 3.89
N ALA A 484 16.85 -4.87 2.76
CA ALA A 484 17.13 -5.61 1.54
C ALA A 484 18.37 -5.09 0.82
N ASN A 485 19.03 -5.99 0.12
CA ASN A 485 20.19 -5.75 -0.74
C ASN A 485 21.37 -5.07 -0.05
N SER A 486 21.46 -5.17 1.28
CA SER A 486 22.45 -4.41 2.07
C SER A 486 22.43 -2.90 1.73
N SER A 487 21.26 -2.39 1.35
CA SER A 487 21.10 -1.00 0.94
C SER A 487 21.35 -0.05 2.12
N PRO A 488 21.81 1.18 1.89
CA PRO A 488 22.09 2.15 2.95
C PRO A 488 20.79 2.75 3.51
N TRP A 489 19.96 1.91 4.14
CA TRP A 489 18.62 2.25 4.66
C TRP A 489 17.61 2.67 3.58
N ALA A 490 17.73 2.15 2.36
CA ALA A 490 16.84 2.51 1.24
C ALA A 490 15.67 1.52 1.03
N LEU A 491 15.94 0.21 1.16
CA LEU A 491 14.94 -0.86 1.06
C LEU A 491 14.73 -1.50 2.44
N VAL A 492 14.08 -0.74 3.32
CA VAL A 492 13.86 -1.14 4.72
C VAL A 492 12.55 -1.90 4.83
N TYR A 493 12.52 -2.94 5.66
CA TYR A 493 11.34 -3.68 6.02
C TYR A 493 11.20 -3.74 7.53
N ALA A 494 10.05 -3.30 8.04
CA ALA A 494 9.68 -3.42 9.43
C ALA A 494 8.15 -3.45 9.54
N ASP A 495 7.63 -3.94 10.65
CA ASP A 495 6.21 -3.78 10.94
C ASP A 495 5.96 -2.29 11.17
N TYR A 496 5.15 -1.70 10.29
CA TYR A 496 4.71 -0.35 10.45
C TYR A 496 3.21 -0.38 10.71
N GLU A 497 2.87 0.23 11.83
CA GLU A 497 1.60 0.18 12.55
C GLU A 497 0.38 0.55 11.71
N LEU A 498 0.61 1.14 10.55
CA LEU A 498 -0.41 1.55 9.61
C LEU A 498 -0.93 0.35 8.81
N ASP A 499 -0.13 -0.60 8.33
CA ASP A 499 -0.52 -1.38 7.14
C ASP A 499 -1.32 -2.68 7.38
N CYS A 500 -1.81 -2.94 8.60
CA CYS A 500 -2.44 -4.21 8.96
C CYS A 500 -3.73 -4.06 9.77
N LYS A 501 -4.65 -5.01 9.60
CA LYS A 501 -5.84 -5.23 10.47
C LYS A 501 -5.51 -5.94 11.79
N GLY A 502 -4.23 -6.28 12.00
CA GLY A 502 -3.75 -7.21 13.03
C GLY A 502 -4.19 -6.83 14.44
N TYR A 503 -4.42 -7.82 15.29
CA TYR A 503 -4.73 -7.62 16.72
C TYR A 503 -3.57 -8.00 17.62
N ASP A 504 -2.62 -8.76 17.08
CA ASP A 504 -1.48 -9.29 17.81
C ASP A 504 -0.21 -8.57 17.35
N PHE A 505 0.11 -7.51 18.09
CA PHE A 505 1.30 -6.68 17.91
C PHE A 505 2.48 -7.14 18.76
N ALA A 506 2.34 -8.28 19.46
CA ALA A 506 3.39 -8.81 20.33
C ALA A 506 4.49 -9.57 19.56
N GLY A 507 4.54 -9.44 18.22
CA GLY A 507 5.43 -10.21 17.35
C GLY A 507 5.06 -11.69 17.25
N SER A 508 3.88 -12.07 17.74
CA SER A 508 3.35 -13.42 17.59
C SER A 508 2.98 -13.62 16.12
N ASN A 509 3.37 -14.76 15.55
CA ASN A 509 2.86 -15.22 14.26
C ASN A 509 2.27 -16.63 14.50
N PRO A 510 1.26 -17.05 13.74
CA PRO A 510 0.63 -18.33 13.92
C PRO A 510 1.56 -19.42 13.37
N SER A 511 1.96 -20.34 14.24
CA SER A 511 2.74 -21.56 13.93
C SER A 511 4.15 -21.36 13.36
N SER A 512 5.13 -21.97 14.03
CA SER A 512 6.53 -22.07 13.59
C SER A 512 6.74 -22.85 12.28
N ALA A 513 5.70 -23.55 11.79
CA ALA A 513 5.79 -24.40 10.61
C ALA A 513 5.49 -23.65 9.31
N ASP A 514 4.57 -22.69 9.33
CA ASP A 514 4.21 -21.89 8.15
C ASP A 514 3.31 -20.68 8.52
N PRO A 515 3.88 -19.48 8.70
CA PRO A 515 3.11 -18.27 9.00
C PRO A 515 2.19 -17.80 7.86
N SER A 516 2.28 -18.39 6.65
CA SER A 516 1.41 -18.06 5.51
C SER A 516 0.01 -18.70 5.57
N LEU A 517 -0.24 -19.61 6.52
CA LEU A 517 -1.44 -20.45 6.54
C LEU A 517 -2.67 -19.84 7.25
N SER A 518 -2.51 -18.73 7.96
CA SER A 518 -3.60 -18.10 8.72
C SER A 518 -3.73 -16.62 8.42
N ASP A 519 -4.91 -16.08 8.77
CA ASP A 519 -5.37 -14.78 8.30
C ASP A 519 -4.39 -13.66 8.70
N LEU A 520 -3.79 -13.04 7.69
CA LEU A 520 -2.92 -11.87 7.81
C LEU A 520 -3.66 -10.65 8.39
N ASN A 521 -4.98 -10.71 8.51
CA ASN A 521 -5.78 -9.74 9.27
C ASN A 521 -5.60 -9.85 10.79
N LEU A 522 -4.92 -10.88 11.30
CA LEU A 522 -4.71 -11.10 12.74
C LEU A 522 -3.32 -10.65 13.23
N PHE A 523 -2.32 -10.57 12.34
CA PHE A 523 -0.91 -10.37 12.69
C PHE A 523 -0.30 -9.16 11.96
N GLY A 524 0.76 -8.58 12.51
CA GLY A 524 1.53 -7.52 11.85
C GLY A 524 2.24 -8.02 10.57
N GLN A 525 2.42 -7.12 9.59
CA GLN A 525 3.09 -7.42 8.32
C GLN A 525 4.29 -6.49 8.15
N LEU A 526 5.39 -7.03 7.65
CA LEU A 526 6.51 -6.25 7.16
C LEU A 526 6.02 -5.30 6.06
N THR A 527 6.22 -4.01 6.30
CA THR A 527 5.98 -2.89 5.38
C THR A 527 7.31 -2.36 4.86
N SER A 528 7.32 -1.44 3.90
CA SER A 528 8.56 -0.82 3.38
C SER A 528 8.50 0.71 3.27
N HIS A 529 7.58 1.32 4.00
CA HIS A 529 7.30 2.75 3.90
C HIS A 529 8.31 3.61 4.67
N GLY A 530 9.00 4.50 3.95
CA GLY A 530 9.88 5.52 4.54
C GLY A 530 10.97 4.94 5.47
N ASN A 531 11.10 5.53 6.67
CA ASN A 531 11.96 5.03 7.74
C ASN A 531 11.08 4.49 8.88
N PRO A 532 10.53 3.26 8.74
CA PRO A 532 9.59 2.73 9.73
C PRO A 532 10.28 2.60 11.10
N PRO A 533 9.58 2.69 12.24
CA PRO A 533 10.16 2.48 13.56
C PRO A 533 10.80 1.09 13.66
N ALA A 534 11.70 0.93 14.64
CA ALA A 534 12.32 -0.37 14.86
C ALA A 534 11.33 -1.33 15.52
N LEU A 535 11.40 -2.60 15.14
CA LEU A 535 10.74 -3.70 15.85
C LEU A 535 11.41 -3.90 17.19
N GLU A 536 10.62 -4.28 18.20
CA GLU A 536 11.11 -4.58 19.54
C GLU A 536 10.91 -6.06 19.88
N PHE A 537 11.93 -6.69 20.47
CA PHE A 537 11.83 -8.03 21.02
C PHE A 537 12.58 -8.17 22.34
N THR A 538 11.91 -8.69 23.37
CA THR A 538 12.50 -9.00 24.68
C THR A 538 12.35 -10.50 24.97
N PRO A 539 13.42 -11.31 24.90
CA PRO A 539 13.36 -12.74 25.15
C PRO A 539 13.08 -13.02 26.63
N THR A 540 12.25 -14.02 26.90
CA THR A 540 11.92 -14.46 28.26
C THR A 540 12.95 -15.41 28.86
N HIS A 541 13.83 -15.99 28.04
CA HIS A 541 14.88 -16.93 28.44
C HIS A 541 16.13 -16.67 27.60
N SER A 542 17.32 -16.93 28.14
CA SER A 542 18.55 -16.82 27.35
C SER A 542 18.71 -18.06 26.47
N GLY A 543 19.15 -17.89 25.24
CA GLY A 543 19.38 -18.99 24.32
C GLY A 543 19.28 -18.60 22.85
N CYS A 544 19.24 -19.60 21.97
CA CYS A 544 19.09 -19.39 20.54
C CYS A 544 17.66 -18.99 20.17
N TYR A 545 17.54 -17.93 19.39
CA TYR A 545 16.30 -17.47 18.78
C TYR A 545 16.45 -17.40 17.27
N ARG A 546 15.43 -17.86 16.55
CA ARG A 546 15.31 -17.76 15.10
C ARG A 546 14.47 -16.54 14.75
N PHE A 547 15.09 -15.61 14.03
CA PHE A 547 14.43 -14.53 13.31
C PHE A 547 14.07 -15.05 11.91
N TYR A 548 12.81 -14.93 11.52
CA TYR A 548 12.29 -15.32 10.21
C TYR A 548 11.61 -14.14 9.53
N ALA A 549 11.75 -14.02 8.22
CA ALA A 549 11.07 -13.03 7.40
C ALA A 549 10.63 -13.63 6.05
N ASP A 550 9.41 -13.30 5.63
CA ASP A 550 8.79 -13.65 4.35
C ASP A 550 8.25 -12.39 3.70
N LEU A 551 8.93 -11.90 2.68
CA LEU A 551 8.58 -10.66 1.99
C LEU A 551 7.35 -10.81 1.08
N ILE A 552 6.97 -12.04 0.70
CA ILE A 552 5.84 -12.30 -0.20
C ILE A 552 4.51 -12.13 0.54
N VAL A 553 4.41 -12.74 1.71
CA VAL A 553 3.21 -12.63 2.56
C VAL A 553 3.32 -11.49 3.58
N GLY A 554 4.52 -10.92 3.74
CA GLY A 554 4.81 -9.90 4.74
C GLY A 554 4.99 -10.47 6.15
N GLY A 555 5.03 -11.79 6.32
CA GLY A 555 5.13 -12.42 7.63
C GLY A 555 6.54 -12.34 8.20
N TYR A 556 6.66 -12.12 9.52
CA TYR A 556 7.93 -12.22 10.23
C TYR A 556 7.72 -12.85 11.61
N SER A 557 8.76 -13.40 12.23
CA SER A 557 8.66 -13.94 13.60
C SER A 557 10.01 -14.04 14.30
N VAL A 558 9.97 -14.04 15.63
CA VAL A 558 11.11 -14.32 16.51
C VAL A 558 10.70 -15.40 17.50
N MET A 559 11.37 -16.54 17.48
CA MET A 559 11.01 -17.70 18.32
C MET A 559 12.24 -18.42 18.87
N PRO A 560 12.15 -19.08 20.05
CA PRO A 560 13.19 -19.98 20.52
C PRO A 560 13.53 -21.06 19.48
N PHE A 561 14.82 -21.38 19.31
CA PHE A 561 15.32 -22.36 18.33
C PHE A 561 15.82 -23.65 19.00
#